data_AF-A0A7C4UM13-F1
#
_entry.id   AF-A0A7C4UM13-F1
#
_cell.length_a   1.000
_cell.length_b   1.000
_cell.length_c   1.000
_cell.angle_alpha   90.00
_cell.angle_beta   90.00
_cell.angle_gamma   90.00
#
_symmetry.space_group_name_H-M   'P 1'
#
loop_
_entity.id
_entity.type
_entity.pdbx_description
1 polymer ?
#
loop_
_entity_poly.entity_id
_entity_poly.type
_entity_poly.pdbx_seq_one_letter_code
_entity_poly.pdbx_strand_id
1 'polypeptide(L)'
;MKIGVLALQGDFAEHIAMLKRLNVETAEVRLPDHLKGLDGLIIPGGESTTIGKLAVAYNLMDSLKLFGQRRAIWGTCAGAIFLSKDIGRDQPLLGLMDIKVQRNAFGRQIDSFETDLDIPELKQATGTKEDYHAVFIRAPIIESVSGDAKVLATVSDGRIVAAQQGHLLATSFHPELTNDTRFHKYFLTLVD
;
A
#
# COMPACT_ATOMS: atom_id res chain seq x y z
N MET A 1 13.82 3.25 13.83
CA MET A 1 12.70 2.90 12.94
C MET A 1 13.07 1.67 12.14
N LYS A 2 12.27 0.61 12.27
CA LYS A 2 12.42 -0.65 11.54
C LYS A 2 11.13 -0.97 10.81
N ILE A 3 11.21 -1.06 9.48
CA ILE A 3 10.04 -1.26 8.62
C ILE A 3 10.04 -2.69 8.06
N GLY A 4 8.93 -3.39 8.25
CA GLY A 4 8.70 -4.66 7.59
C GLY A 4 8.25 -4.50 6.16
N VAL A 5 8.58 -5.45 5.31
CA VAL A 5 7.91 -5.66 4.03
C VAL A 5 7.38 -7.10 3.97
N LEU A 6 6.08 -7.27 3.72
CA LEU A 6 5.47 -8.59 3.62
C LEU A 6 6.06 -9.33 2.40
N ALA A 7 6.72 -10.45 2.64
CA ALA A 7 7.52 -11.18 1.64
C ALA A 7 6.95 -12.58 1.37
N LEU A 8 5.62 -12.69 1.32
CA LEU A 8 4.90 -13.92 0.95
C LEU A 8 4.88 -14.13 -0.56
N GLN A 9 4.66 -13.04 -1.30
CA GLN A 9 4.63 -12.97 -2.76
C GLN A 9 4.73 -11.48 -3.14
N GLY A 10 5.23 -11.18 -4.34
CA GLY A 10 5.18 -9.84 -4.90
C GLY A 10 6.51 -9.08 -4.86
N ASP A 11 6.44 -7.78 -5.12
CA ASP A 11 7.59 -6.90 -5.41
C ASP A 11 8.19 -6.31 -4.10
N PHE A 12 8.46 -7.19 -3.12
CA PHE A 12 8.97 -6.77 -1.81
C PHE A 12 10.42 -6.26 -1.87
N ALA A 13 11.23 -6.76 -2.81
CA ALA A 13 12.65 -6.41 -2.92
C ALA A 13 12.84 -4.93 -3.32
N GLU A 14 11.98 -4.44 -4.20
CA GLU A 14 11.95 -3.07 -4.70
C GLU A 14 11.59 -2.09 -3.57
N HIS A 15 10.58 -2.43 -2.76
CA HIS A 15 10.25 -1.66 -1.56
C HIS A 15 11.40 -1.63 -0.54
N ILE A 16 12.08 -2.75 -0.32
CA ILE A 16 13.26 -2.82 0.55
C ILE A 16 14.39 -1.94 0.00
N ALA A 17 14.63 -1.96 -1.32
CA ALA A 17 15.64 -1.13 -1.95
C ALA A 17 15.34 0.37 -1.75
N MET A 18 14.08 0.79 -1.88
CA MET A 18 13.67 2.17 -1.64
C MET A 18 13.84 2.59 -0.18
N LEU A 19 13.48 1.75 0.78
CA LEU A 19 13.70 2.01 2.21
C LEU A 19 15.19 2.10 2.57
N LYS A 20 16.04 1.26 1.97
CA LYS A 20 17.50 1.32 2.14
C LYS A 20 18.09 2.62 1.62
N ARG A 21 17.59 3.17 0.50
CA ARG A 21 17.99 4.51 0.00
C ARG A 21 17.67 5.63 1.00
N LEU A 22 16.69 5.40 1.88
CA LEU A 22 16.32 6.32 2.96
C LEU A 22 17.03 6.02 4.29
N ASN A 23 18.01 5.10 4.30
CA ASN A 23 18.72 4.65 5.51
C ASN A 23 17.79 4.06 6.59
N VAL A 24 16.70 3.42 6.19
CA VAL A 24 15.75 2.76 7.09
C VAL A 24 16.14 1.29 7.27
N GLU A 25 16.08 0.79 8.50
CA GLU A 25 16.26 -0.64 8.78
C GLU A 25 15.05 -1.42 8.25
N THR A 26 15.29 -2.49 7.49
CA THR A 26 14.23 -3.28 6.85
C THR A 26 14.25 -4.73 7.29
N ALA A 27 13.08 -5.36 7.41
CA ALA A 27 12.95 -6.80 7.61
C ALA A 27 11.90 -7.42 6.69
N GLU A 28 12.15 -8.64 6.22
CA GLU A 28 11.18 -9.41 5.46
C GLU A 28 10.22 -10.16 6.40
N VAL A 29 8.92 -9.92 6.23
CA VAL A 29 7.89 -10.55 7.06
C VAL A 29 7.31 -11.75 6.30
N ARG A 30 7.52 -12.94 6.85
CA ARG A 30 6.98 -14.20 6.30
C ARG A 30 6.20 -15.03 7.32
N LEU A 31 6.42 -14.76 8.60
CA LEU A 31 5.84 -15.47 9.74
C LEU A 31 5.37 -14.46 10.79
N PRO A 32 4.41 -14.81 11.65
CA PRO A 32 3.90 -13.93 12.70
C PRO A 32 4.98 -13.29 13.57
N ASP A 33 5.99 -14.08 13.97
CA ASP A 33 7.08 -13.60 14.82
C ASP A 33 7.95 -12.52 14.18
N HIS A 34 7.97 -12.41 12.84
CA HIS A 34 8.74 -11.39 12.15
C HIS A 34 8.15 -9.99 12.32
N LEU A 35 6.91 -9.87 12.79
CA LEU A 35 6.28 -8.59 13.10
C LEU A 35 6.82 -7.96 14.40
N LYS A 36 7.49 -8.76 15.25
CA LYS A 36 8.01 -8.29 16.54
C LYS A 36 9.11 -7.24 16.33
N GLY A 37 8.96 -6.11 17.00
CA GLY A 37 9.93 -5.01 16.95
C GLY A 37 9.89 -4.19 15.66
N LEU A 38 8.87 -4.34 14.82
CA LEU A 38 8.63 -3.46 13.68
C LEU A 38 7.80 -2.24 14.10
N ASP A 39 8.13 -1.11 13.51
CA ASP A 39 7.44 0.17 13.71
C ASP A 39 6.35 0.39 12.64
N GLY A 40 6.53 -0.20 11.46
CA GLY A 40 5.55 -0.16 10.37
C GLY A 40 5.71 -1.33 9.40
N LEU A 41 4.73 -1.52 8.52
CA LEU A 41 4.70 -2.60 7.53
C LEU A 41 4.27 -2.12 6.16
N ILE A 42 5.01 -2.49 5.11
CA ILE A 42 4.57 -2.37 3.72
C ILE A 42 4.05 -3.74 3.24
N ILE A 43 2.90 -3.74 2.59
CA ILE A 43 2.33 -4.87 1.87
C ILE A 43 2.45 -4.54 0.37
N PRO A 44 3.34 -5.23 -0.36
CA PRO A 44 3.71 -4.84 -1.71
C PRO A 44 2.63 -5.18 -2.76
N GLY A 45 2.89 -4.76 -4.00
CA GLY A 45 2.19 -5.24 -5.19
C GLY A 45 2.41 -6.74 -5.43
N GLY A 46 1.65 -7.32 -6.37
CA GLY A 46 1.67 -8.76 -6.65
C GLY A 46 0.29 -9.31 -7.02
N GLU A 47 -0.03 -10.51 -6.54
CA GLU A 47 -1.34 -11.14 -6.71
C GLU A 47 -2.07 -11.24 -5.37
N SER A 48 -3.09 -10.39 -5.19
CA SER A 48 -3.81 -10.23 -3.92
C SER A 48 -4.45 -11.53 -3.39
N THR A 49 -4.93 -12.42 -4.27
CA THR A 49 -5.57 -13.68 -3.87
C THR A 49 -4.53 -14.61 -3.23
N THR A 50 -3.34 -14.65 -3.80
CA THR A 50 -2.19 -15.45 -3.37
C THR A 50 -1.65 -14.90 -2.06
N ILE A 51 -1.47 -13.59 -1.96
CA ILE A 51 -1.08 -12.93 -0.70
C ILE A 51 -2.07 -13.31 0.42
N GLY A 52 -3.38 -13.16 0.18
CA GLY A 52 -4.40 -13.51 1.16
C GLY A 52 -4.40 -14.99 1.54
N LYS A 53 -4.30 -15.90 0.56
CA LYS A 53 -4.23 -17.36 0.82
C LYS A 53 -2.98 -17.76 1.60
N LEU A 54 -1.82 -17.19 1.26
CA LEU A 54 -0.57 -17.45 1.98
C LEU A 54 -0.62 -16.87 3.40
N ALA A 55 -1.21 -15.69 3.58
CA ALA A 55 -1.39 -15.11 4.92
C ALA A 55 -2.27 -15.99 5.81
N VAL A 56 -3.31 -16.63 5.25
CA VAL A 56 -4.09 -17.66 5.96
C VAL A 56 -3.23 -18.89 6.24
N ALA A 57 -2.56 -19.45 5.23
CA ALA A 57 -1.77 -20.67 5.36
C ALA A 57 -0.64 -20.58 6.39
N TYR A 58 -0.05 -19.39 6.56
CA TYR A 58 1.01 -19.12 7.52
C TYR A 58 0.52 -18.52 8.85
N ASN A 59 -0.80 -18.56 9.13
CA ASN A 59 -1.40 -18.04 10.35
C ASN A 59 -1.05 -16.56 10.65
N LEU A 60 -0.94 -15.75 9.59
CA LEU A 60 -0.56 -14.34 9.66
C LEU A 60 -1.74 -13.39 9.83
N MET A 61 -2.96 -13.80 9.46
CA MET A 61 -4.12 -12.91 9.38
C MET A 61 -4.37 -12.13 10.68
N ASP A 62 -4.46 -12.81 11.82
CA ASP A 62 -4.76 -12.16 13.10
C ASP A 62 -3.60 -11.28 13.58
N SER A 63 -2.36 -11.73 13.34
CA SER A 63 -1.16 -10.96 13.71
C SER A 63 -1.04 -9.68 12.90
N LEU A 64 -1.35 -9.72 11.59
CA LEU A 64 -1.37 -8.53 10.73
C LEU A 64 -2.49 -7.56 11.12
N LYS A 65 -3.69 -8.07 11.45
CA LYS A 65 -4.79 -7.24 11.93
C LYS A 65 -4.44 -6.55 13.25
N LEU A 66 -3.91 -7.29 14.21
CA LEU A 66 -3.48 -6.73 15.50
C LEU A 66 -2.36 -5.70 15.33
N PHE A 67 -1.41 -5.97 14.44
CA PHE A 67 -0.33 -5.04 14.11
C PHE A 67 -0.91 -3.73 13.55
N GLY A 68 -1.79 -3.82 12.55
CA GLY A 68 -2.39 -2.65 11.89
C GLY A 68 -3.37 -1.84 12.75
N GLN A 69 -3.81 -2.35 13.90
CA GLN A 69 -4.56 -1.55 14.87
C GLN A 69 -3.69 -0.51 15.60
N ARG A 70 -2.37 -0.72 15.65
CA ARG A 70 -1.44 0.08 16.46
C ARG A 70 -0.27 0.67 15.68
N ARG A 71 0.06 0.08 14.53
CA ARG A 71 1.25 0.40 13.74
C ARG A 71 0.87 0.73 12.32
N ALA A 72 1.68 1.57 11.68
CA ALA A 72 1.44 1.99 10.32
C ALA A 72 1.50 0.82 9.34
N ILE A 73 0.52 0.76 8.42
CA ILE A 73 0.51 -0.19 7.31
C ILE A 73 0.31 0.56 6.01
N TRP A 74 1.14 0.25 5.03
CA TRP A 74 0.98 0.73 3.65
C TRP A 74 0.77 -0.42 2.68
N GLY A 75 -0.39 -0.45 2.04
CA GLY A 75 -0.67 -1.36 0.93
C GLY A 75 -0.45 -0.70 -0.43
N THR A 76 0.41 -1.28 -1.28
CA THR A 76 0.58 -0.88 -2.68
C THR A 76 -0.06 -1.91 -3.62
N CYS A 77 -0.85 -1.47 -4.60
CA CYS A 77 -1.53 -2.31 -5.59
C CYS A 77 -2.27 -3.52 -4.96
N ALA A 78 -1.70 -4.72 -5.01
CA ALA A 78 -2.24 -5.91 -4.35
C ALA A 78 -2.37 -5.77 -2.83
N GLY A 79 -1.44 -5.05 -2.19
CA GLY A 79 -1.51 -4.70 -0.78
C GLY A 79 -2.66 -3.74 -0.46
N ALA A 80 -2.99 -2.81 -1.36
CA ALA A 80 -4.15 -1.93 -1.19
C ALA A 80 -5.47 -2.73 -1.24
N ILE A 81 -5.55 -3.70 -2.16
CA ILE A 81 -6.67 -4.66 -2.20
C ILE A 81 -6.73 -5.42 -0.88
N PHE A 82 -5.62 -5.99 -0.40
CA PHE A 82 -5.59 -6.80 0.82
C PHE A 82 -5.93 -6.00 2.09
N LEU A 83 -5.59 -4.72 2.14
CA LEU A 83 -5.87 -3.83 3.28
C LEU A 83 -7.35 -3.41 3.38
N SER A 84 -8.06 -3.36 2.24
CA SER A 84 -9.44 -2.91 2.11
C SER A 84 -10.46 -3.75 2.88
N LYS A 85 -11.62 -3.16 3.17
CA LYS A 85 -12.78 -3.84 3.80
C LYS A 85 -13.62 -4.64 2.82
N ASP A 86 -13.70 -4.21 1.57
CA ASP A 86 -14.56 -4.85 0.58
C ASP A 86 -13.96 -4.77 -0.82
N ILE A 87 -14.13 -5.85 -1.58
CA ILE A 87 -13.75 -5.94 -2.99
C ILE A 87 -14.84 -6.52 -3.90
N GLY A 88 -16.07 -6.62 -3.38
CA GLY A 88 -17.24 -7.15 -4.07
C GLY A 88 -17.19 -8.66 -4.37
N ARG A 89 -16.29 -9.41 -3.72
CA ARG A 89 -16.15 -10.87 -3.87
C ARG A 89 -15.40 -11.48 -2.68
N ASP A 90 -15.52 -12.79 -2.52
CA ASP A 90 -14.85 -13.52 -1.45
C ASP A 90 -13.35 -13.73 -1.73
N GLN A 91 -12.51 -13.15 -0.87
CA GLN A 91 -11.11 -13.52 -0.69
C GLN A 91 -10.64 -13.10 0.71
N PRO A 92 -9.55 -13.67 1.25
CA PRO A 92 -8.99 -13.19 2.51
C PRO A 92 -8.51 -11.73 2.40
N LEU A 93 -9.01 -10.87 3.29
CA LEU A 93 -8.64 -9.46 3.44
C LEU A 93 -8.28 -9.16 4.90
N LEU A 94 -7.45 -8.14 5.12
CA LEU A 94 -7.22 -7.60 6.47
C LEU A 94 -8.43 -6.83 6.96
N GLY A 95 -9.16 -6.13 6.08
CA GLY A 95 -10.36 -5.39 6.44
C GLY A 95 -10.12 -4.25 7.43
N LEU A 96 -8.94 -3.63 7.38
CA LEU A 96 -8.54 -2.60 8.34
C LEU A 96 -8.92 -1.19 7.88
N MET A 97 -8.96 -0.95 6.58
CA MET A 97 -9.18 0.38 6.02
C MET A 97 -10.57 0.50 5.39
N ASP A 98 -11.26 1.60 5.66
CA ASP A 98 -12.62 1.95 5.22
C ASP A 98 -12.71 2.34 3.74
N ILE A 99 -12.16 1.47 2.90
CA ILE A 99 -12.17 1.58 1.45
C ILE A 99 -12.78 0.33 0.82
N LYS A 100 -13.47 0.54 -0.31
CA LYS A 100 -13.88 -0.52 -1.23
C LYS A 100 -13.00 -0.48 -2.46
N VAL A 101 -12.48 -1.63 -2.89
CA VAL A 101 -11.48 -1.71 -3.95
C VAL A 101 -11.92 -2.66 -5.08
N GLN A 102 -11.92 -2.19 -6.31
CA GLN A 102 -12.15 -3.02 -7.49
C GLN A 102 -10.83 -3.43 -8.14
N ARG A 103 -10.62 -4.74 -8.25
CA ARG A 103 -9.42 -5.33 -8.88
C ARG A 103 -9.40 -5.08 -10.38
N ASN A 104 -8.23 -4.78 -10.95
CA ASN A 104 -7.95 -4.69 -12.38
C ASN A 104 -8.95 -3.78 -13.15
N ALA A 105 -9.29 -2.63 -12.58
CA ALA A 105 -10.42 -1.82 -13.06
C ALA A 105 -10.08 -0.85 -14.20
N PHE A 106 -8.81 -0.72 -14.59
CA PHE A 106 -8.38 0.11 -15.72
C PHE A 106 -8.53 -0.60 -17.09
N GLY A 107 -8.92 -1.88 -17.11
CA GLY A 107 -9.21 -2.65 -18.33
C GLY A 107 -7.97 -3.27 -18.99
N ARG A 108 -8.19 -4.34 -19.78
CA ARG A 108 -7.12 -5.19 -20.37
C ARG A 108 -6.22 -4.50 -21.41
N GLN A 109 -6.67 -3.39 -22.01
CA GLN A 109 -5.90 -2.66 -23.02
C GLN A 109 -4.97 -1.61 -22.40
N ILE A 110 -5.24 -1.22 -21.14
CA ILE A 110 -4.46 -0.25 -20.35
C ILE A 110 -3.85 -0.99 -19.15
N ASP A 111 -3.31 -2.20 -19.40
CA ASP A 111 -2.72 -3.05 -18.36
C ASP A 111 -1.53 -2.38 -17.68
N SER A 112 -0.94 -1.34 -18.28
CA SER A 112 0.01 -0.46 -17.64
C SER A 112 -0.08 0.95 -18.21
N PHE A 113 -0.04 1.96 -17.34
CA PHE A 113 0.07 3.37 -17.74
C PHE A 113 0.77 4.17 -16.64
N GLU A 114 1.20 5.38 -17.01
CA GLU A 114 1.88 6.30 -16.10
C GLU A 114 1.19 7.66 -16.19
N THR A 115 1.09 8.36 -15.07
CA THR A 115 0.55 9.73 -15.02
C THR A 115 1.11 10.46 -13.81
N ASP A 116 1.19 11.78 -13.91
CA ASP A 116 1.55 12.63 -12.79
C ASP A 116 0.32 12.91 -11.93
N LEU A 117 0.51 12.88 -10.60
CA LEU A 117 -0.53 13.09 -9.59
C LEU A 117 -0.22 14.32 -8.75
N ASP A 118 -1.15 15.26 -8.68
CA ASP A 118 -1.12 16.34 -7.70
C ASP A 118 -1.62 15.83 -6.34
N ILE A 119 -0.74 15.81 -5.35
CA ILE A 119 -1.00 15.24 -4.02
C ILE A 119 -0.55 16.24 -2.95
N PRO A 120 -1.45 17.10 -2.45
CA PRO A 120 -1.12 18.15 -1.49
C PRO A 120 -0.42 17.65 -0.22
N GLU A 121 -0.89 16.54 0.37
CA GLU A 121 -0.28 15.96 1.56
C GLU A 121 1.16 15.49 1.32
N LEU A 122 1.44 14.91 0.16
CA LEU A 122 2.77 14.46 -0.22
C LEU A 122 3.71 15.66 -0.44
N LYS A 123 3.22 16.69 -1.11
CA LYS A 123 3.93 17.96 -1.34
C LYS A 123 4.30 18.61 0.00
N GLN A 124 3.35 18.69 0.92
CA GLN A 124 3.56 19.22 2.26
C GLN A 124 4.61 18.40 3.04
N ALA A 125 4.47 17.07 3.08
CA ALA A 125 5.36 16.21 3.86
C ALA A 125 6.80 16.17 3.33
N THR A 126 6.99 16.44 2.03
CA THR A 126 8.31 16.34 1.38
C THR A 126 8.92 17.70 1.02
N GLY A 127 8.19 18.79 1.24
CA GLY A 127 8.65 20.16 0.97
C GLY A 127 8.80 20.48 -0.53
N THR A 128 8.12 19.75 -1.41
CA THR A 128 8.18 19.93 -2.86
C THR A 128 6.90 20.57 -3.41
N LYS A 129 6.98 21.13 -4.62
CA LYS A 129 5.83 21.60 -5.39
C LYS A 129 5.50 20.71 -6.59
N GLU A 130 6.40 19.79 -6.92
CA GLU A 130 6.29 18.92 -8.10
C GLU A 130 5.21 17.85 -7.92
N ASP A 131 4.52 17.52 -9.00
CA ASP A 131 3.60 16.38 -9.04
C ASP A 131 4.35 15.06 -8.88
N TYR A 132 3.64 14.00 -8.48
CA TYR A 132 4.20 12.67 -8.29
C TYR A 132 3.96 11.78 -9.51
N HIS A 133 5.03 11.34 -10.14
CA HIS A 133 4.97 10.43 -11.27
C HIS A 133 4.59 9.01 -10.80
N ALA A 134 3.38 8.57 -11.14
CA ALA A 134 2.81 7.31 -10.67
C ALA A 134 2.75 6.25 -11.78
N VAL A 135 3.25 5.06 -11.48
CA VAL A 135 3.27 3.89 -12.37
C VAL A 135 2.17 2.91 -12.00
N PHE A 136 1.25 2.63 -12.91
CA PHE A 136 0.13 1.72 -12.72
C PHE A 136 0.35 0.45 -13.52
N ILE A 137 0.26 -0.72 -12.89
CA ILE A 137 0.34 -2.02 -13.55
C ILE A 137 -0.82 -2.89 -13.06
N ARG A 138 -1.76 -3.20 -13.95
CA ARG A 138 -3.03 -3.90 -13.68
C ARG A 138 -3.70 -3.36 -12.42
N ALA A 139 -3.66 -2.05 -12.27
CA ALA A 139 -3.95 -1.41 -11.00
C ALA A 139 -5.41 -1.64 -10.56
N PRO A 140 -5.65 -1.79 -9.25
CA PRO A 140 -7.00 -1.64 -8.72
C PRO A 140 -7.43 -0.18 -8.72
N ILE A 141 -8.74 0.06 -8.58
CA ILE A 141 -9.26 1.39 -8.20
C ILE A 141 -9.87 1.31 -6.81
N ILE A 142 -9.79 2.40 -6.06
CA ILE A 142 -10.58 2.57 -4.85
C ILE A 142 -11.95 3.09 -5.31
N GLU A 143 -12.98 2.23 -5.26
CA GLU A 143 -14.34 2.58 -5.69
C GLU A 143 -14.98 3.59 -4.74
N SER A 144 -14.75 3.42 -3.44
CA SER A 144 -15.28 4.31 -2.42
C SER A 144 -14.36 4.39 -1.20
N VAL A 145 -14.44 5.54 -0.54
CA VAL A 145 -13.78 5.86 0.72
C VAL A 145 -14.86 6.29 1.70
N SER A 146 -14.80 5.81 2.94
CA SER A 146 -15.85 6.03 3.95
C SER A 146 -15.25 6.12 5.36
N GLY A 147 -16.10 6.39 6.36
CA GLY A 147 -15.67 6.45 7.76
C GLY A 147 -14.60 7.52 7.98
N ASP A 148 -13.51 7.14 8.63
CA ASP A 148 -12.38 8.01 8.93
C ASP A 148 -11.32 8.05 7.81
N ALA A 149 -11.54 7.31 6.72
CA ALA A 149 -10.65 7.34 5.57
C ALA A 149 -10.87 8.59 4.72
N LYS A 150 -9.80 9.11 4.12
CA LYS A 150 -9.82 10.23 3.19
C LYS A 150 -9.11 9.91 1.88
N VAL A 151 -9.56 10.53 0.80
CA VAL A 151 -8.89 10.50 -0.50
C VAL A 151 -7.62 11.34 -0.43
N LEU A 152 -6.51 10.80 -0.93
CA LEU A 152 -5.25 11.53 -1.10
C LEU A 152 -4.99 11.91 -2.56
N ALA A 153 -5.41 11.07 -3.51
CA ALA A 153 -5.16 11.32 -4.93
C ALA A 153 -6.23 10.69 -5.82
N THR A 154 -6.54 11.39 -6.92
CA THR A 154 -7.36 10.91 -8.03
C THR A 154 -6.62 11.08 -9.34
N VAL A 155 -6.87 10.19 -10.30
CA VAL A 155 -6.49 10.45 -11.70
C VAL A 155 -7.48 11.42 -12.35
N SER A 156 -7.17 11.93 -13.55
CA SER A 156 -7.93 12.99 -14.24
C SER A 156 -9.41 12.68 -14.48
N ASP A 157 -9.78 11.40 -14.57
CA ASP A 157 -11.18 10.96 -14.73
C ASP A 157 -11.90 10.70 -13.38
N GLY A 158 -11.30 11.14 -12.27
CA GLY A 158 -11.90 11.13 -10.94
C GLY A 158 -11.77 9.82 -10.17
N ARG A 159 -11.18 8.77 -10.76
CA ARG A 159 -10.95 7.51 -10.05
C ARG A 159 -9.92 7.70 -8.94
N ILE A 160 -10.22 7.17 -7.75
CA ILE A 160 -9.37 7.28 -6.56
C ILE A 160 -8.24 6.27 -6.65
N VAL A 161 -7.01 6.75 -6.46
CA VAL A 161 -5.77 5.96 -6.60
C VAL A 161 -4.86 6.03 -5.39
N ALA A 162 -5.15 6.91 -4.43
CA ALA A 162 -4.54 6.89 -3.11
C ALA A 162 -5.53 7.33 -2.04
N ALA A 163 -5.47 6.70 -0.88
CA ALA A 163 -6.27 7.03 0.29
C ALA A 163 -5.46 6.82 1.57
N GLN A 164 -5.89 7.46 2.66
CA GLN A 164 -5.30 7.31 3.99
C GLN A 164 -6.38 7.25 5.07
N GLN A 165 -6.15 6.47 6.12
CA GLN A 165 -6.95 6.44 7.34
C GLN A 165 -6.03 6.34 8.55
N GLY A 166 -5.83 7.45 9.28
CA GLY A 166 -4.85 7.50 10.36
C GLY A 166 -3.46 7.09 9.87
N HIS A 167 -2.91 6.01 10.44
CA HIS A 167 -1.63 5.40 10.08
C HIS A 167 -1.71 4.35 8.94
N LEU A 168 -2.88 4.15 8.35
CA LEU A 168 -3.09 3.26 7.20
C LEU A 168 -3.00 4.04 5.90
N LEU A 169 -2.23 3.53 4.95
CA LEU A 169 -2.03 4.11 3.62
C LEU A 169 -2.35 3.07 2.54
N ALA A 170 -3.06 3.48 1.50
CA ALA A 170 -3.35 2.63 0.34
C ALA A 170 -3.05 3.39 -0.96
N THR A 171 -2.30 2.76 -1.87
CA THR A 171 -2.02 3.30 -3.21
C THR A 171 -2.26 2.26 -4.28
N SER A 172 -2.91 2.63 -5.37
CA SER A 172 -3.18 1.76 -6.52
C SER A 172 -1.99 1.60 -7.47
N PHE A 173 -0.99 2.47 -7.36
CA PHE A 173 0.23 2.49 -8.17
C PHE A 173 1.44 1.90 -7.43
N HIS A 174 2.54 1.75 -8.16
CA HIS A 174 3.79 1.13 -7.76
C HIS A 174 4.91 2.17 -7.58
N PRO A 175 4.97 2.86 -6.42
CA PRO A 175 6.02 3.84 -6.13
C PRO A 175 7.43 3.24 -6.13
N GLU A 176 7.55 1.96 -5.82
CA GLU A 176 8.78 1.18 -5.79
C GLU A 176 9.42 0.95 -7.17
N LEU A 177 8.66 1.17 -8.25
CA LEU A 177 9.15 1.09 -9.63
C LEU A 177 9.73 2.41 -10.16
N THR A 178 9.80 3.44 -9.31
CA THR A 178 10.36 4.74 -9.63
C THR A 178 11.63 5.02 -8.81
N ASN A 179 12.38 6.06 -9.17
CA ASN A 179 13.47 6.57 -8.33
C ASN A 179 12.99 7.58 -7.28
N ASP A 180 11.69 7.91 -7.28
CA ASP A 180 11.11 8.91 -6.40
C ASP A 180 10.73 8.30 -5.05
N THR A 181 11.43 8.73 -4.00
CA THR A 181 11.25 8.20 -2.64
C THR A 181 10.17 8.92 -1.84
N ARG A 182 9.47 9.90 -2.43
CA ARG A 182 8.53 10.76 -1.69
C ARG A 182 7.42 9.97 -1.00
N PHE A 183 6.85 8.95 -1.62
CA PHE A 183 5.82 8.13 -0.99
C PHE A 183 6.34 7.27 0.16
N HIS A 184 7.54 6.70 0.01
CA HIS A 184 8.19 6.00 1.13
C HIS A 184 8.48 6.97 2.28
N LYS A 185 9.00 8.18 2.00
CA LYS A 185 9.19 9.22 3.03
C LYS A 185 7.87 9.59 3.70
N TYR A 186 6.79 9.77 2.93
CA TYR A 186 5.46 10.05 3.45
C TYR A 186 5.00 8.95 4.40
N PHE A 187 5.11 7.68 4.00
CA PHE A 187 4.78 6.56 4.86
C PHE A 187 5.59 6.57 6.17
N LEU A 188 6.88 6.89 6.13
CA LEU A 188 7.71 6.99 7.35
C LEU A 188 7.23 8.10 8.30
N THR A 189 6.58 9.17 7.80
CA THR A 189 5.97 10.19 8.66
C THR A 189 4.70 9.70 9.39
N LEU A 190 4.12 8.59 8.94
CA LEU A 190 2.97 7.94 9.58
C LEU A 190 3.40 6.90 10.63
N VAL A 191 4.70 6.61 10.73
CA VAL A 191 5.27 5.64 11.65
C VAL A 191 5.67 6.36 12.94
N ASP A 192 4.94 6.07 14.03
CA ASP A 192 5.25 6.55 15.39
C ASP A 192 6.49 5.87 16.00
#